data_AF-F2NT67-F1
#
_entry.id   AF-F2NT67-F1
#
_cell.length_a   1.000
_cell.length_b   1.000
_cell.length_c   1.000
_cell.angle_alpha   90.00
_cell.angle_beta   90.00
_cell.angle_gamma   90.00
#
_symmetry.space_group_name_H-M   'P 1'
#
loop_
_entity.id
_entity.type
_entity.pdbx_description
1 polymer ?
#
loop_
_entity_poly.entity_id
_entity_poly.type
_entity_poly.pdbx_seq_one_letter_code
_entity_poly.pdbx_strand_id
1 'polypeptide(L)'
;MSKLNIVDMFCGGGGESTGLIEAAHDYNFDVNMSAINHWERAIETHSKNYPFAEHRCENVQHIQPQTLKASKNTDLMWASPGCQHLWKGLYLMN
;
A
#
# COMPACT_ATOMS: atom_id res chain seq x y z
N MET A 1 -9.82 -14.80 12.36
CA MET A 1 -8.79 -15.62 11.70
C MET A 1 -7.40 -15.15 12.16
N SER A 2 -6.30 -15.79 11.76
CA SER A 2 -4.97 -15.18 11.91
C SER A 2 -4.89 -13.92 11.04
N LYS A 3 -4.11 -12.92 11.48
CA LYS A 3 -3.98 -11.65 10.75
C LYS A 3 -2.68 -11.61 9.97
N LEU A 4 -2.75 -11.14 8.73
CA LEU A 4 -1.60 -10.72 7.95
C LEU A 4 -1.37 -9.22 8.15
N ASN A 5 -0.15 -8.85 8.53
CA ASN A 5 0.31 -7.47 8.58
C ASN A 5 0.84 -7.09 7.21
N ILE A 6 0.11 -6.21 6.52
CA ILE A 6 0.39 -5.80 5.15
C ILE A 6 0.79 -4.33 5.12
N VAL A 7 1.89 -4.03 4.44
CA VAL A 7 2.30 -2.65 4.11
C VAL A 7 2.04 -2.42 2.62
N ASP A 8 1.12 -1.50 2.31
CA ASP A 8 0.75 -1.11 0.94
C ASP A 8 1.33 0.27 0.61
N MET A 9 2.42 0.28 -0.16
CA MET A 9 3.08 1.50 -0.60
C MET A 9 2.57 1.96 -1.95
N PHE A 10 2.40 3.28 -2.06
CA PHE A 10 1.79 3.92 -3.23
C PHE A 10 0.33 3.50 -3.42
N CYS A 11 -0.42 3.34 -2.33
CA CYS A 11 -1.72 2.65 -2.30
C CYS A 11 -2.83 3.23 -3.22
N GLY A 12 -2.62 4.38 -3.86
CA GLY A 12 -3.62 5.02 -4.74
C GLY A 12 -5.02 5.09 -4.12
N GLY A 13 -6.03 4.69 -4.89
CA GLY A 13 -7.40 4.46 -4.38
C GLY A 13 -7.62 3.06 -3.78
N GLY A 14 -6.57 2.21 -3.80
CA GLY A 14 -6.51 0.88 -3.21
C GLY A 14 -6.99 -0.25 -4.10
N GLY A 15 -6.59 -0.25 -5.38
CA GLY A 15 -6.84 -1.38 -6.28
C GLY A 15 -6.03 -2.61 -5.87
N GLU A 16 -4.76 -2.41 -5.53
CA GLU A 16 -3.89 -3.46 -4.98
C GLU A 16 -4.41 -3.96 -3.64
N SER A 17 -4.86 -3.05 -2.77
CA SER A 17 -5.43 -3.37 -1.47
C SER A 17 -6.63 -4.31 -1.59
N THR A 18 -7.50 -4.12 -2.61
CA THR A 18 -8.61 -5.04 -2.90
C THR A 18 -8.08 -6.46 -3.12
N GLY A 19 -7.15 -6.63 -4.06
CA GLY A 19 -6.62 -7.95 -4.41
C GLY A 19 -5.89 -8.62 -3.24
N LEU A 20 -5.17 -7.84 -2.44
CA LEU A 20 -4.50 -8.34 -1.23
C LEU A 20 -5.49 -8.86 -0.18
N ILE A 21 -6.62 -8.16 0.00
CA ILE A 21 -7.69 -8.56 0.93
C ILE A 21 -8.40 -9.82 0.41
N GLU A 22 -8.73 -9.86 -0.88
CA GLU A 22 -9.36 -11.02 -1.51
C GLU A 22 -8.47 -12.27 -1.37
N ALA A 23 -7.18 -12.16 -1.72
CA ALA A 23 -6.23 -13.25 -1.56
C ALA A 23 -6.09 -13.68 -0.09
N ALA A 24 -6.02 -12.75 0.86
CA ALA A 24 -5.96 -13.10 2.28
C ALA A 24 -7.21 -13.88 2.73
N HIS A 25 -8.40 -13.47 2.28
CA HIS A 25 -9.65 -14.16 2.58
C HIS A 25 -9.70 -15.58 2.00
N ASP A 26 -9.22 -15.79 0.77
CA ASP A 26 -9.15 -17.12 0.15
C ASP A 26 -8.30 -18.11 0.96
N TYR A 27 -7.29 -17.61 1.68
CA TYR A 27 -6.45 -18.40 2.58
C TYR A 27 -6.88 -18.33 4.06
N ASN A 28 -8.08 -17.82 4.34
CA ASN A 28 -8.67 -17.73 5.68
C ASN A 28 -7.82 -16.87 6.65
N PHE A 29 -7.30 -15.74 6.17
CA PHE A 29 -6.63 -14.70 6.96
C PHE A 29 -7.46 -13.41 7.01
N ASP A 30 -7.36 -12.69 8.13
CA ASP A 30 -7.80 -11.30 8.26
C ASP A 30 -6.64 -10.36 7.89
N VAL A 31 -6.93 -9.10 7.54
CA VAL A 31 -5.90 -8.11 7.17
C VAL A 31 -5.74 -7.02 8.21
N ASN A 32 -4.49 -6.71 8.57
CA ASN A 32 -4.09 -5.50 9.28
C ASN A 32 -3.15 -4.70 8.35
N MET A 33 -3.59 -3.53 7.88
CA MET A 33 -2.92 -2.81 6.79
C MET A 33 -2.38 -1.45 7.23
N SER A 34 -1.17 -1.11 6.78
CA SER A 34 -0.65 0.26 6.73
C SER A 34 -0.51 0.68 5.26
N ALA A 35 -1.30 1.67 4.84
CA ALA A 35 -1.36 2.18 3.48
C ALA A 35 -0.68 3.55 3.39
N ILE A 36 0.24 3.70 2.43
CA ILE A 36 1.11 4.87 2.33
C ILE A 36 0.98 5.49 0.95
N ASN A 37 0.74 6.80 0.92
CA ASN A 37 0.79 7.58 -0.30
C ASN A 37 1.22 9.01 0.02
N HIS A 38 1.82 9.72 -0.93
CA HIS A 38 2.18 11.13 -0.73
C HIS A 38 1.06 12.08 -1.15
N TRP A 39 0.06 11.60 -1.90
CA TRP A 39 -1.03 12.41 -2.39
C TRP A 39 -2.24 12.33 -1.46
N GLU A 40 -2.61 13.46 -0.86
CA GLU A 40 -3.72 13.57 0.10
C GLU A 40 -5.04 13.01 -0.46
N ARG A 41 -5.37 13.32 -1.72
CA ARG A 41 -6.59 12.80 -2.38
C ARG A 41 -6.60 11.27 -2.50
N ALA A 42 -5.42 10.65 -2.68
CA ALA A 42 -5.32 9.20 -2.70
C ALA A 42 -5.67 8.63 -1.32
N ILE A 43 -5.10 9.20 -0.24
CA ILE A 43 -5.41 8.81 1.13
C ILE A 43 -6.88 9.05 1.49
N GLU A 44 -7.48 10.17 1.10
CA GLU A 44 -8.92 10.44 1.29
C GLU A 44 -9.80 9.38 0.61
N THR A 45 -9.42 8.95 -0.58
CA THR A 45 -10.16 7.94 -1.33
C THR A 45 -9.98 6.56 -0.70
N HIS A 46 -8.72 6.19 -0.43
CA HIS A 46 -8.36 4.91 0.18
C HIS A 46 -9.00 4.73 1.56
N SER A 47 -9.04 5.78 2.38
CA SER A 47 -9.64 5.73 3.73
C SER A 47 -11.16 5.55 3.72
N LYS A 48 -11.85 6.04 2.68
CA LYS A 48 -13.28 5.75 2.47
C LYS A 48 -13.51 4.29 2.08
N ASN A 49 -12.61 3.73 1.27
CA ASN A 49 -12.69 2.33 0.83
C ASN A 49 -12.30 1.34 1.93
N TYR A 50 -11.27 1.68 2.72
CA TYR A 50 -10.64 0.80 3.71
C TYR A 50 -10.48 1.49 5.07
N PRO A 51 -11.58 1.82 5.78
CA PRO A 51 -11.54 2.61 7.03
C PRO A 51 -10.78 1.93 8.18
N PHE A 52 -10.50 0.63 8.07
CA PHE A 52 -9.74 -0.12 9.08
C PHE A 52 -8.21 0.03 8.95
N ALA A 53 -7.72 0.45 7.78
CA ALA A 53 -6.29 0.59 7.51
C ALA A 53 -5.69 1.81 8.23
N GLU A 54 -4.44 1.71 8.66
CA GLU A 54 -3.65 2.88 9.03
C GLU A 54 -3.25 3.61 7.74
N HIS A 55 -3.48 4.91 7.66
CA HIS A 55 -3.13 5.71 6.50
C HIS A 55 -2.01 6.68 6.82
N ARG A 56 -0.98 6.72 5.95
CA ARG A 56 0.13 7.67 6.05
C ARG A 56 0.21 8.51 4.78
N CYS A 57 -0.06 9.80 4.92
CA CYS A 57 0.10 10.77 3.84
C CYS A 57 1.53 11.32 3.82
N GLU A 58 2.49 10.52 3.38
CA GLU A 58 3.92 10.83 3.46
C GLU A 58 4.65 10.34 2.19
N ASN A 59 5.79 10.97 1.88
CA ASN A 59 6.69 10.43 0.86
C ASN A 59 7.32 9.14 1.40
N VAL A 60 7.18 8.04 0.65
CA VAL A 60 7.73 6.72 1.05
C VAL A 60 9.24 6.75 1.31
N GLN A 61 9.98 7.70 0.73
CA GLN A 61 11.43 7.85 0.96
C GLN A 61 11.76 8.36 2.36
N HIS A 62 10.81 9.01 3.04
CA HIS A 62 11.01 9.59 4.37
C HIS A 62 10.33 8.77 5.47
N ILE A 63 9.61 7.71 5.10
CA ILE A 63 8.88 6.92 6.08
C ILE A 63 9.86 6.08 6.89
N GLN A 64 9.66 6.09 8.21
CA GLN A 64 10.41 5.23 9.12
C GLN A 64 9.62 3.93 9.29
N PRO A 65 10.10 2.78 8.75
CA PRO A 65 9.32 1.55 8.76
C PRO A 65 8.79 1.21 10.16
N GLN A 66 9.62 1.30 11.19
CA GLN A 66 9.29 1.03 12.59
C GLN A 66 8.09 1.81 13.17
N THR A 67 7.64 2.88 12.51
CA THR A 67 6.51 3.70 12.93
C THR A 67 5.16 3.21 12.40
N LEU A 68 5.15 2.30 11.42
CA LEU A 68 3.94 1.73 10.85
C LEU A 68 3.38 0.63 11.75
N LYS A 69 2.05 0.56 11.85
CA LYS A 69 1.34 -0.47 12.62
C LYS A 69 1.61 -1.87 12.06
N ALA A 70 1.62 -2.01 10.73
CA ALA A 70 1.87 -3.29 10.08
C ALA A 70 3.36 -3.64 9.96
N SER A 71 4.30 -2.73 10.26
CA SER A 71 5.73 -3.02 10.04
C SER A 71 6.42 -3.82 11.13
N LYS A 72 5.89 -3.79 12.37
CA LYS A 72 6.54 -4.42 13.52
C LYS A 72 6.68 -5.94 13.36
N ASN A 73 5.83 -6.55 12.53
CA ASN A 73 5.87 -7.95 12.10
C ASN A 73 5.26 -8.06 10.68
N THR A 74 5.82 -7.34 9.70
CA THR A 74 5.30 -7.39 8.32
C THR A 74 5.30 -8.81 7.78
N ASP A 75 4.14 -9.31 7.37
CA ASP A 75 4.03 -10.57 6.64
C ASP A 75 4.17 -10.35 5.14
N LEU A 76 3.68 -9.19 4.64
CA LEU A 76 3.75 -8.82 3.24
C LEU A 76 3.93 -7.31 3.06
N MET A 77 4.82 -6.92 2.15
CA MET A 77 4.99 -5.56 1.70
C MET A 77 4.75 -5.51 0.18
N TRP A 78 3.84 -4.65 -0.26
CA TRP A 78 3.55 -4.42 -1.67
C TRP A 78 3.81 -2.96 -2.03
N ALA A 79 4.27 -2.70 -3.25
CA ALA A 79 4.54 -1.35 -3.72
C ALA A 79 4.21 -1.19 -5.20
N SER A 80 3.36 -0.20 -5.52
CA SER A 80 2.93 0.11 -6.90
C SER A 80 3.30 1.54 -7.31
N PRO A 81 4.59 1.85 -7.53
CA PRO A 81 5.01 3.20 -7.87
C PRO A 81 4.43 3.67 -9.21
N GLY A 82 4.10 4.96 -9.29
CA GLY A 82 3.57 5.55 -10.51
C GLY A 82 4.53 5.40 -11.68
N CYS A 83 4.00 5.08 -12.86
CA CYS A 83 4.83 4.78 -14.03
C CYS A 83 5.44 6.03 -14.71
N GLN A 84 5.13 7.25 -14.25
CA GLN A 84 5.42 8.53 -14.95
C GLN A 84 6.90 8.77 -15.31
N HIS A 85 7.84 8.16 -14.59
CA HIS A 85 9.28 8.27 -14.89
C HIS A 85 9.86 7.03 -15.60
N LEU A 86 9.16 5.89 -15.58
CA LEU A 86 9.64 4.62 -16.14
C LEU A 86 9.46 4.55 -17.66
N TRP A 87 8.51 5.29 -18.26
CA TRP A 87 8.31 5.29 -19.72
C TRP A 87 9.35 6.11 -20.50
N LYS A 88 10.01 7.09 -19.88
CA LYS A 88 11.02 7.91 -20.57
C LYS A 88 12.26 7.11 -20.98
N GLY A 89 12.53 5.98 -20.31
CA GLY A 89 13.63 5.07 -20.66
C GLY A 89 13.38 4.23 -21.92
N LEU A 90 12.13 4.12 -22.39
CA LEU A 90 11.81 3.37 -23.61
C LEU A 90 12.00 4.17 -24.90
N TYR A 91 12.11 5.50 -24.82
CA TYR A 91 12.29 6.40 -25.97
C TYR A 91 13.75 6.84 -26.20
N LEU A 92 14.71 6.36 -25.40
CA LEU A 92 16.14 6.65 -25.57
C LEU A 92 16.93 5.47 -26.18
N MET A 93 16.23 4.49 -26.78
CA MET A 93 16.83 3.40 -27.54
C MET A 93 16.50 3.51 -29.04
N ASN A 94 16.73 4.68 -29.63
CA ASN A 94 16.80 4.85 -31.08
C ASN A 94 17.94 5.83 -31.41
#